data_AF-A0A8J4EL04-F1
#
_entry.id   AF-A0A8J4EL04-F1
#
_cell.length_a   1.000
_cell.length_b   1.000
_cell.length_c   1.000
_cell.angle_alpha   90.00
_cell.angle_beta   90.00
_cell.angle_gamma   90.00
#
_symmetry.space_group_name_H-M   'P 1'
#
loop_
_entity.id
_entity.type
_entity.pdbx_description
1 polymer ?
#
loop_
_entity_poly.entity_id
_entity_poly.type
_entity_poly.pdbx_seq_one_letter_code
_entity_poly.pdbx_strand_id
1 'polypeptide(L)'
;MTDSDVDRYLDRLFDGLAGTGGVGRRALVEVEDHLRTSVAERVDHGMSHEDAERSAVASFGDVRMVARRLRAGHRQARRAAAASSAWLVVALACAAAAASVLLTVADRLWEAARGPSWGDCVASSPCDVAGETGYLLPIGVTLAVVSAVLLVSRHLLQRRARVATSARRLPVLLAVLCALLTPVLLTSFGGDPVTVNSAVVGANGPGLFMTVVASAVTAAASIAAIGWALLAQRRRANA
;
A
#
# COMPACT_ATOMS: atom_id res chain seq x y z
N MET A 1 36.43 3.76 -32.69
CA MET A 1 36.06 4.53 -31.50
C MET A 1 36.86 3.94 -30.35
N THR A 2 37.81 4.69 -29.82
CA THR A 2 38.54 4.32 -28.60
C THR A 2 37.55 4.41 -27.44
N ASP A 3 37.35 3.31 -26.70
CA ASP A 3 36.59 3.34 -25.44
C ASP A 3 37.24 4.36 -24.50
N SER A 4 36.49 5.41 -24.17
CA SER A 4 36.91 6.41 -23.20
C SER A 4 37.10 5.78 -21.82
N ASP A 5 37.93 6.38 -20.97
CA ASP A 5 38.10 5.86 -19.61
C ASP A 5 36.80 5.95 -18.80
N VAL A 6 35.93 6.91 -19.17
CA VAL A 6 34.57 7.09 -18.64
C VAL A 6 33.66 5.92 -19.05
N ASP A 7 33.60 5.57 -20.33
CA ASP A 7 32.74 4.49 -20.82
C ASP A 7 33.13 3.15 -20.17
N ARG A 8 34.43 2.84 -20.11
CA ARG A 8 34.93 1.64 -19.42
C ARG A 8 34.60 1.63 -17.93
N TYR A 9 34.52 2.80 -17.29
CA TYR A 9 34.10 2.90 -15.89
C TYR A 9 32.58 2.67 -15.75
N LEU A 10 31.77 3.26 -16.62
CA LEU A 10 30.32 3.11 -16.63
C LEU A 10 29.89 1.67 -16.91
N ASP A 11 30.55 0.96 -17.83
CA ASP A 11 30.28 -0.46 -18.09
C ASP A 11 30.53 -1.33 -16.86
N ARG A 12 31.68 -1.13 -16.20
CA ARG A 12 32.00 -1.83 -14.95
C ARG A 12 31.01 -1.50 -13.84
N LEU A 13 30.54 -0.26 -13.79
CA LEU A 13 29.52 0.17 -12.83
C LEU A 13 28.16 -0.44 -13.16
N PHE A 14 27.80 -0.56 -14.44
CA PHE A 14 26.57 -1.18 -14.91
C PHE A 14 26.50 -2.65 -14.50
N ASP A 15 27.57 -3.42 -14.74
CA ASP A 15 27.71 -4.80 -14.25
C ASP A 15 27.64 -4.85 -12.71
N GLY A 16 28.31 -3.90 -12.07
CA GLY A 16 28.23 -3.63 -10.64
C GLY A 16 26.84 -3.22 -10.13
N LEU A 17 25.88 -2.91 -11.00
CA LEU A 17 24.50 -2.56 -10.66
C LEU A 17 23.48 -3.55 -11.21
N ALA A 18 23.93 -4.64 -11.86
CA ALA A 18 23.07 -5.71 -12.34
C ALA A 18 22.10 -6.20 -11.23
N GLY A 19 20.84 -6.40 -11.60
CA GLY A 19 19.75 -6.81 -10.70
C GLY A 19 19.04 -5.68 -9.94
N THR A 20 19.45 -4.42 -10.11
CA THR A 20 18.77 -3.26 -9.47
C THR A 20 17.69 -2.60 -10.35
N GLY A 21 17.54 -3.06 -11.60
CA GLY A 21 16.48 -2.64 -12.53
C GLY A 21 16.51 -1.14 -12.86
N GLY A 22 15.34 -0.51 -12.93
CA GLY A 22 15.23 0.91 -13.30
C GLY A 22 15.87 1.89 -12.30
N VAL A 23 16.13 1.47 -11.05
CA VAL A 23 16.87 2.30 -10.09
C VAL A 23 18.35 2.33 -10.46
N GLY A 24 18.94 1.18 -10.82
CA GLY A 24 20.32 1.11 -11.30
C GLY A 24 20.55 1.95 -12.53
N ARG A 25 19.63 1.89 -13.51
CA ARG A 25 19.73 2.72 -14.72
C ARG A 25 19.72 4.22 -14.42
N ARG A 26 18.87 4.68 -13.48
CA ARG A 26 18.86 6.09 -13.08
C ARG A 26 20.15 6.49 -12.38
N ALA A 27 20.65 5.65 -11.47
CA ALA A 27 21.93 5.91 -10.82
C ALA A 27 23.10 5.93 -11.83
N LEU A 28 23.04 5.11 -12.88
CA LEU A 28 24.03 5.11 -13.96
C LEU A 28 24.02 6.45 -14.71
N VAL A 29 22.83 6.93 -15.13
CA VAL A 29 22.68 8.22 -15.82
C VAL A 29 23.17 9.38 -14.95
N GLU A 30 22.88 9.36 -13.65
CA GLU A 30 23.35 10.39 -12.71
C GLU A 30 24.88 10.36 -12.54
N VAL A 31 25.49 9.18 -12.47
CA VAL A 31 26.95 9.05 -12.40
C VAL A 31 27.61 9.47 -13.72
N GLU A 32 27.01 9.12 -14.86
CA GLU A 32 27.46 9.55 -16.19
C GLU A 32 27.44 11.07 -16.31
N ASP A 33 26.33 11.71 -15.92
CA ASP A 33 26.19 13.17 -15.92
C ASP A 33 27.28 13.84 -15.08
N HIS A 34 27.46 13.39 -13.83
CA HIS A 34 28.51 13.92 -12.97
C HIS A 34 29.93 13.68 -13.48
N LEU A 35 30.22 12.51 -14.07
CA LEU A 35 31.51 12.25 -14.70
C LEU A 35 31.76 13.21 -15.85
N ARG A 36 30.78 13.41 -16.74
CA ARG A 36 30.89 14.33 -17.87
C ARG A 36 31.04 15.79 -17.43
N THR A 37 30.28 16.24 -16.45
CA THR A 37 30.46 17.58 -15.85
C THR A 37 31.88 17.73 -15.30
N SER A 38 32.38 16.73 -14.58
CA SER A 38 33.71 16.78 -13.97
C SER A 38 34.85 16.72 -15.01
N VAL A 39 34.65 16.06 -16.15
CA VAL A 39 35.57 16.10 -17.28
C VAL A 39 35.58 17.49 -17.91
N ALA A 40 34.41 18.05 -18.20
CA ALA A 40 34.29 19.39 -18.78
C ALA A 40 34.98 20.45 -17.90
N GLU A 41 34.74 20.42 -16.58
CA GLU A 41 35.41 21.31 -15.63
C GLU A 41 36.94 21.22 -15.71
N ARG A 42 37.52 20.01 -15.81
CA ARG A 42 38.98 19.85 -15.89
C ARG A 42 39.55 20.31 -17.22
N VAL A 43 38.82 20.10 -18.32
CA VAL A 43 39.19 20.62 -19.64
C VAL A 43 39.18 22.15 -19.63
N ASP A 44 38.19 22.77 -19.00
CA ASP A 44 38.13 24.24 -18.84
C ASP A 44 39.30 24.79 -18.02
N HIS A 45 39.91 23.96 -17.16
CA HIS A 45 41.13 24.29 -16.42
C HIS A 45 42.43 23.97 -17.18
N GLY A 46 42.35 23.66 -18.48
CA GLY A 46 43.49 23.46 -19.37
C GLY A 46 44.07 22.04 -19.37
N MET A 47 43.41 21.05 -18.78
CA MET A 47 43.83 19.65 -18.92
C MET A 47 43.51 19.12 -20.33
N SER A 48 44.34 18.18 -20.82
CA SER A 48 44.00 17.40 -22.00
C SER A 48 42.73 16.59 -21.72
N HIS A 49 41.92 16.30 -22.75
CA HIS A 49 40.68 15.55 -22.58
C HIS A 49 40.91 14.16 -21.96
N GLU A 50 41.94 13.45 -22.41
CA GLU A 50 42.29 12.11 -21.90
C GLU A 50 42.73 12.16 -20.42
N ASP A 51 43.53 13.15 -20.02
CA ASP A 51 43.94 13.30 -18.63
C ASP A 51 42.78 13.78 -17.75
N ALA A 52 41.87 14.60 -18.30
CA ALA A 52 40.66 15.03 -17.64
C ALA A 52 39.73 13.84 -17.33
N GLU A 53 39.51 12.93 -18.30
CA GLU A 53 38.76 11.69 -18.09
C GLU A 53 39.38 10.82 -17.00
N ARG A 54 40.68 10.54 -17.11
CA ARG A 54 41.40 9.69 -16.15
C ARG A 54 41.36 10.28 -14.74
N SER A 55 41.52 11.59 -14.62
CA SER A 55 41.43 12.34 -13.36
C SER A 55 40.01 12.36 -12.80
N ALA A 56 38.98 12.49 -13.64
CA ALA A 56 37.59 12.42 -13.25
C ALA A 56 37.23 11.03 -12.68
N VAL A 57 37.58 9.97 -13.40
CA VAL A 57 37.37 8.59 -12.95
C VAL A 57 38.12 8.31 -11.65
N ALA A 58 39.38 8.75 -11.53
CA ALA A 58 40.16 8.59 -10.31
C ALA A 58 39.51 9.29 -9.09
N SER A 59 38.90 10.47 -9.30
CA SER A 59 38.21 11.20 -8.23
C SER A 59 36.92 10.53 -7.74
N PHE A 60 36.23 9.78 -8.60
CA PHE A 60 35.07 8.98 -8.23
C PHE A 60 35.43 7.75 -7.38
N GLY A 61 36.65 7.24 -7.53
CA GLY A 61 37.20 6.13 -6.76
C GLY A 61 36.87 4.74 -7.31
N ASP A 62 37.03 3.73 -6.47
CA ASP A 62 36.85 2.33 -6.88
C ASP A 62 35.39 1.99 -7.24
N VAL A 63 35.20 1.47 -8.46
CA VAL A 63 33.89 1.13 -9.02
C VAL A 63 33.12 0.14 -8.14
N ARG A 64 33.80 -0.83 -7.52
CA ARG A 64 33.15 -1.85 -6.67
C ARG A 64 32.63 -1.21 -5.38
N MET A 65 33.38 -0.28 -4.81
CA MET A 65 32.95 0.50 -3.65
C MET A 65 31.73 1.37 -3.98
N VAL A 66 31.74 2.08 -5.11
CA VAL A 66 30.60 2.91 -5.55
C VAL A 66 29.35 2.05 -5.77
N ALA A 67 29.48 0.96 -6.54
CA ALA A 67 28.42 -0.01 -6.77
C ALA A 67 27.84 -0.59 -5.46
N ARG A 68 28.71 -0.94 -4.50
CA ARG A 68 28.30 -1.45 -3.18
C ARG A 68 27.52 -0.40 -2.38
N ARG A 69 27.96 0.85 -2.37
CA ARG A 69 27.26 1.95 -1.68
C ARG A 69 25.88 2.20 -2.29
N LEU A 70 25.79 2.26 -3.62
CA LEU A 70 24.52 2.42 -4.33
C LEU A 70 23.55 1.25 -4.05
N ARG A 71 24.04 0.01 -4.11
CA ARG A 71 23.25 -1.19 -3.76
C ARG A 71 22.79 -1.18 -2.31
N ALA A 72 23.63 -0.76 -1.37
CA ALA A 72 23.27 -0.66 0.04
C ALA A 72 22.16 0.37 0.26
N GLY A 73 22.29 1.56 -0.34
CA GLY A 73 21.25 2.60 -0.33
C GLY A 73 19.94 2.09 -0.91
N HIS A 74 19.99 1.36 -2.04
CA HIS A 74 18.82 0.75 -2.65
C HIS A 74 18.15 -0.30 -1.75
N ARG A 75 18.92 -1.20 -1.14
CA ARG A 75 18.39 -2.21 -0.21
C ARG A 75 17.72 -1.56 0.99
N GLN A 76 18.31 -0.49 1.53
CA GLN A 76 17.74 0.25 2.64
C GLN A 76 16.43 0.94 2.24
N ALA A 77 16.41 1.61 1.08
CA ALA A 77 15.19 2.22 0.55
C ALA A 77 14.08 1.18 0.30
N ARG A 78 14.43 -0.01 -0.21
CA ARG A 78 13.49 -1.12 -0.40
C ARG A 78 12.92 -1.63 0.92
N ARG A 79 13.75 -1.81 1.95
CA ARG A 79 13.30 -2.21 3.29
C ARG A 79 12.37 -1.17 3.91
N ALA A 80 12.75 0.11 3.83
CA ALA A 80 11.91 1.22 4.31
C ALA A 80 10.56 1.27 3.58
N ALA A 81 10.57 1.06 2.26
CA ALA A 81 9.35 0.99 1.46
C ALA A 81 8.47 -0.21 1.84
N ALA A 82 9.06 -1.37 2.12
CA ALA A 82 8.35 -2.58 2.53
C ALA A 82 7.72 -2.42 3.94
N ALA A 83 8.48 -1.89 4.90
CA ALA A 83 7.98 -1.56 6.23
C ALA A 83 6.83 -0.55 6.15
N SER A 84 6.98 0.49 5.32
CA SER A 84 5.93 1.50 5.10
C SER A 84 4.66 0.92 4.46
N SER A 85 4.78 -0.08 3.57
CA SER A 85 3.60 -0.77 3.02
C SER A 85 2.95 -1.71 4.04
N ALA A 86 3.73 -2.46 4.82
CA ALA A 86 3.19 -3.33 5.87
C ALA A 86 2.42 -2.50 6.91
N TRP A 87 3.00 -1.36 7.32
CA TRP A 87 2.35 -0.42 8.23
C TRP A 87 1.00 0.08 7.73
N LEU A 88 0.91 0.39 6.43
CA LEU A 88 -0.37 0.78 5.83
C LEU A 88 -1.40 -0.31 5.89
N VAL A 89 -1.03 -1.54 5.51
CA VAL A 89 -1.97 -2.67 5.50
C VAL A 89 -2.54 -2.88 6.90
N VAL A 90 -1.72 -2.77 7.95
CA VAL A 90 -2.18 -2.86 9.35
C VAL A 90 -3.14 -1.73 9.70
N ALA A 91 -2.76 -0.46 9.45
CA ALA A 91 -3.61 0.69 9.75
C ALA A 91 -4.97 0.60 9.05
N LEU A 92 -4.95 0.08 7.83
CA LEU A 92 -6.10 -0.08 6.96
C LEU A 92 -7.03 -1.21 7.41
N ALA A 93 -6.48 -2.36 7.80
CA ALA A 93 -7.22 -3.45 8.39
C ALA A 93 -7.91 -3.00 9.70
N CYS A 94 -7.20 -2.25 10.56
CA CYS A 94 -7.79 -1.66 11.76
C CYS A 94 -8.92 -0.68 11.44
N ALA A 95 -8.77 0.15 10.40
CA ALA A 95 -9.82 1.09 9.98
C ALA A 95 -11.09 0.35 9.53
N ALA A 96 -10.93 -0.70 8.72
CA ALA A 96 -12.02 -1.52 8.23
C ALA A 96 -12.77 -2.23 9.37
N ALA A 97 -12.02 -2.81 10.32
CA ALA A 97 -12.60 -3.43 11.51
C ALA A 97 -13.36 -2.42 12.38
N ALA A 98 -12.79 -1.23 12.61
CA ALA A 98 -13.44 -0.16 13.34
C ALA A 98 -14.77 0.26 12.68
N ALA A 99 -14.74 0.48 11.36
CA ALA A 99 -15.91 0.88 10.59
C ALA A 99 -17.02 -0.17 10.68
N SER A 100 -16.69 -1.45 10.58
CA SER A 100 -17.68 -2.53 10.72
C SER A 100 -18.35 -2.52 12.09
N VAL A 101 -17.57 -2.47 13.16
CA VAL A 101 -18.13 -2.48 14.54
C VAL A 101 -19.01 -1.26 14.76
N LEU A 102 -18.58 -0.09 14.30
CA LEU A 102 -19.36 1.15 14.44
C LEU A 102 -20.64 1.13 13.61
N LEU A 103 -20.63 0.53 12.41
CA LEU A 103 -21.83 0.36 11.59
C LEU A 103 -22.85 -0.58 12.27
N THR A 104 -22.38 -1.69 12.87
CA THR A 104 -23.25 -2.57 13.65
C THR A 104 -23.89 -1.84 14.83
N VAL A 105 -23.11 -1.05 15.58
CA VAL A 105 -23.64 -0.22 16.68
C VAL A 105 -24.65 0.81 16.16
N ALA A 106 -24.36 1.48 15.05
CA ALA A 106 -25.24 2.48 14.46
C ALA A 106 -26.58 1.87 14.02
N ASP A 107 -26.57 0.69 13.40
CA ASP A 107 -27.77 -0.03 12.96
C ASP A 107 -28.65 -0.41 14.17
N ARG A 108 -28.05 -0.96 15.24
CA ARG A 108 -28.76 -1.27 16.49
C ARG A 108 -29.38 -0.04 17.14
N LEU A 109 -28.65 1.06 17.19
CA LEU A 109 -29.17 2.34 17.72
C LEU A 109 -30.31 2.88 16.85
N TRP A 110 -30.21 2.71 15.53
CA TRP A 110 -31.21 3.16 14.57
C TRP A 110 -32.50 2.33 14.64
N GLU A 111 -32.40 1.01 14.84
CA GLU A 111 -33.54 0.14 15.13
C GLU A 111 -34.20 0.52 16.45
N ALA A 112 -33.41 0.72 17.51
CA ALA A 112 -33.92 1.16 18.81
C ALA A 112 -34.62 2.53 18.71
N ALA A 113 -34.09 3.45 17.91
CA ALA A 113 -34.67 4.78 17.70
C ALA A 113 -35.96 4.74 16.85
N ARG A 114 -36.07 3.80 15.90
CA ARG A 114 -37.31 3.58 15.15
C ARG A 114 -38.42 2.97 16.03
N GLY A 115 -38.04 2.37 17.15
CA GLY A 115 -38.93 1.82 18.15
C GLY A 115 -39.64 0.55 17.65
N PRO A 116 -39.88 -0.44 18.51
CA PRO A 116 -40.97 -1.36 18.30
C PRO A 116 -42.28 -0.59 18.45
N SER A 117 -43.37 -1.10 17.84
CA SER A 117 -44.68 -0.72 18.37
C SER A 117 -44.64 -1.05 19.87
N TRP A 118 -44.97 -0.09 20.74
CA TRP A 118 -44.78 -0.21 22.20
C TRP A 118 -45.36 -1.51 22.81
N GLY A 119 -46.23 -2.23 22.10
CA GLY A 119 -46.83 -3.50 22.51
C GLY A 119 -45.88 -4.70 22.60
N ASP A 120 -44.85 -4.79 21.75
CA ASP A 120 -44.03 -6.03 21.66
C ASP A 120 -42.92 -6.11 22.72
N CYS A 121 -42.46 -4.95 23.21
CA CYS A 121 -41.40 -4.85 24.22
C CYS A 121 -41.84 -5.16 25.65
N VAL A 122 -43.14 -5.14 25.94
CA VAL A 122 -43.65 -5.45 27.29
C VAL A 122 -43.85 -6.96 27.46
N ALA A 123 -44.04 -7.69 26.37
CA ALA A 123 -44.37 -9.12 26.39
C ALA A 123 -43.15 -10.06 26.33
N SER A 124 -42.00 -9.58 25.83
CA SER A 124 -40.73 -10.32 25.80
C SER A 124 -39.71 -9.59 26.67
N SER A 125 -38.88 -10.33 27.42
CA SER A 125 -37.89 -9.85 28.41
C SER A 125 -37.34 -8.43 28.22
N PRO A 126 -37.03 -7.70 29.31
CA PRO A 126 -36.51 -6.34 29.25
C PRO A 126 -35.38 -6.24 28.23
N CYS A 127 -35.53 -5.29 27.31
CA CYS A 127 -34.69 -5.14 26.14
C CYS A 127 -33.25 -4.87 26.56
N ASP A 128 -32.44 -5.93 26.66
CA ASP A 128 -31.05 -5.87 27.12
C ASP A 128 -30.10 -5.40 26.00
N VAL A 129 -30.58 -4.48 25.16
CA VAL A 129 -29.80 -3.82 24.10
C VAL A 129 -28.65 -3.01 24.73
N ALA A 130 -28.82 -2.60 25.98
CA ALA A 130 -27.79 -1.89 26.74
C ALA A 130 -26.57 -2.77 27.05
N GLY A 131 -26.76 -4.08 27.29
CA GLY A 131 -25.69 -5.00 27.67
C GLY A 131 -24.69 -5.27 26.56
N GLU A 132 -25.17 -5.63 25.36
CA GLU A 132 -24.29 -5.98 24.24
C GLU A 132 -23.66 -4.77 23.54
N THR A 133 -24.42 -3.68 23.39
CA THR A 133 -23.94 -2.46 22.72
C THR A 133 -22.86 -1.75 23.55
N GLY A 134 -22.89 -1.92 24.88
CA GLY A 134 -21.97 -1.30 25.82
C GLY A 134 -20.49 -1.66 25.59
N TYR A 135 -20.20 -2.87 25.10
CA TYR A 135 -18.81 -3.31 24.84
C TYR A 135 -18.36 -3.08 23.40
N LEU A 136 -19.27 -3.10 22.43
CA LEU A 136 -18.93 -2.92 21.01
C LEU A 136 -18.51 -1.48 20.70
N LEU A 137 -19.18 -0.49 21.29
CA LEU A 137 -18.84 0.92 21.08
C LEU A 137 -17.38 1.26 21.48
N PRO A 138 -16.88 0.95 22.70
CA PRO A 138 -15.51 1.27 23.07
C PRO A 138 -14.48 0.50 22.22
N ILE A 139 -14.78 -0.73 21.78
CA ILE A 139 -13.92 -1.50 20.85
C ILE A 139 -13.82 -0.80 19.49
N GLY A 140 -14.95 -0.40 18.90
CA GLY A 140 -14.98 0.31 17.63
C GLY A 140 -14.21 1.63 17.69
N VAL A 141 -14.40 2.41 18.76
CA VAL A 141 -13.70 3.67 19.00
C VAL A 141 -12.18 3.47 19.18
N THR A 142 -11.76 2.48 19.97
CA THR A 142 -10.32 2.20 20.16
C THR A 142 -9.65 1.79 18.85
N LEU A 143 -10.27 0.92 18.04
CA LEU A 143 -9.75 0.55 16.72
C LEU A 143 -9.64 1.76 15.78
N ALA A 144 -10.62 2.67 15.79
CA ALA A 144 -10.60 3.90 15.00
C ALA A 144 -9.44 4.83 15.42
N VAL A 145 -9.25 5.03 16.73
CA VAL A 145 -8.15 5.85 17.28
C VAL A 145 -6.80 5.24 16.92
N VAL A 146 -6.63 3.93 17.10
CA VAL A 146 -5.38 3.22 16.73
C VAL A 146 -5.10 3.39 15.23
N SER A 147 -6.10 3.21 14.38
CA SER A 147 -5.95 3.42 12.93
C SER A 147 -5.53 4.86 12.60
N ALA A 148 -6.19 5.86 13.19
CA ALA A 148 -5.84 7.27 13.00
C ALA A 148 -4.40 7.57 13.43
N VAL A 149 -3.96 7.07 14.60
CA VAL A 149 -2.59 7.23 15.09
C VAL A 149 -1.58 6.59 14.13
N LEU A 150 -1.86 5.40 13.60
CA LEU A 150 -1.00 4.71 12.64
C LEU A 150 -0.89 5.48 11.30
N LEU A 151 -1.98 6.06 10.82
CA LEU A 151 -2.00 6.87 9.59
C LEU A 151 -1.27 8.21 9.78
N VAL A 152 -1.52 8.91 10.89
CA VAL A 152 -0.90 10.20 11.21
C VAL A 152 0.60 10.04 11.43
N SER A 153 1.03 9.04 12.23
CA SER A 153 2.45 8.77 12.46
C SER A 153 3.20 8.51 11.15
N ARG A 154 2.60 7.74 10.23
CA ARG A 154 3.14 7.52 8.89
C ARG A 154 3.24 8.81 8.08
N HIS A 155 2.21 9.65 8.10
CA HIS A 155 2.23 10.93 7.40
C HIS A 155 3.34 11.85 7.91
N LEU A 156 3.52 11.91 9.24
CA LEU A 156 4.59 12.69 9.87
C LEU A 156 5.98 12.16 9.51
N LEU A 157 6.17 10.84 9.48
CA LEU A 157 7.43 10.23 9.03
C LEU A 157 7.75 10.55 7.56
N GLN A 158 6.73 10.54 6.69
CA GLN A 158 6.90 10.92 5.28
C GLN A 158 7.25 12.40 5.11
N ARG A 159 6.58 13.29 5.85
CA ARG A 159 6.92 14.72 5.85
C ARG A 159 8.34 14.98 6.32
N ARG A 160 8.76 14.31 7.41
CA ARG A 160 10.13 14.45 7.94
C ARG A 160 11.18 13.91 6.96
N ALA A 161 10.87 12.84 6.24
CA ALA A 161 11.81 12.23 5.28
C ALA A 161 11.90 12.99 3.94
N ARG A 162 11.06 14.00 3.69
CA ARG A 162 10.97 14.74 2.40
C ARG A 162 10.88 13.82 1.17
N VAL A 163 10.39 12.59 1.35
CA VAL A 163 10.26 11.65 0.25
C VAL A 163 9.04 12.07 -0.56
N ALA A 164 9.26 12.49 -1.81
CA ALA A 164 8.18 12.80 -2.73
C ALA A 164 7.18 11.64 -2.76
N THR A 165 5.93 11.90 -2.36
CA THR A 165 4.87 10.89 -2.37
C THR A 165 4.61 10.48 -3.81
N SER A 166 5.12 9.32 -4.20
CA SER A 166 4.77 8.73 -5.49
C SER A 166 3.28 8.38 -5.47
N ALA A 167 2.46 9.23 -6.08
CA ALA A 167 1.01 9.08 -6.21
C ALA A 167 0.57 7.75 -6.85
N ARG A 168 1.49 6.94 -7.36
CA ARG A 168 1.23 5.66 -8.06
C ARG A 168 0.72 4.51 -7.16
N ARG A 169 0.73 4.63 -5.83
CA ARG A 169 0.36 3.51 -4.93
C ARG A 169 -1.08 3.56 -4.38
N LEU A 170 -1.81 4.66 -4.58
CA LEU A 170 -3.19 4.82 -4.14
C LEU A 170 -4.17 3.74 -4.67
N PRO A 171 -4.18 3.39 -5.97
CA PRO A 171 -5.20 2.47 -6.49
C PRO A 171 -5.04 1.02 -5.99
N VAL A 172 -3.80 0.57 -5.73
CA VAL A 172 -3.53 -0.77 -5.19
C VAL A 172 -3.96 -0.86 -3.73
N LEU A 173 -3.72 0.19 -2.94
CA LEU A 173 -4.19 0.26 -1.56
C LEU A 173 -5.71 0.24 -1.48
N LEU A 174 -6.39 0.96 -2.39
CA LEU A 174 -7.85 0.97 -2.47
C LEU A 174 -8.40 -0.43 -2.79
N ALA A 175 -7.80 -1.15 -3.75
CA ALA A 175 -8.21 -2.50 -4.11
C ALA A 175 -8.03 -3.51 -2.96
N VAL A 176 -6.94 -3.41 -2.19
CA VAL A 176 -6.71 -4.25 -1.01
C VAL A 176 -7.72 -3.93 0.11
N LEU A 177 -8.04 -2.65 0.29
CA LEU A 177 -9.09 -2.18 1.21
C LEU A 177 -10.45 -2.82 0.87
N CYS A 178 -10.84 -2.75 -0.40
CA CYS A 178 -12.09 -3.31 -0.88
C CYS A 178 -12.14 -4.82 -0.68
N ALA A 179 -11.05 -5.55 -0.97
CA ALA A 179 -10.99 -7.00 -0.80
C ALA A 179 -11.04 -7.44 0.68
N LEU A 180 -10.46 -6.66 1.60
CA LEU A 180 -10.46 -6.96 3.04
C LEU A 180 -11.79 -6.60 3.72
N LEU A 181 -12.55 -5.65 3.18
CA LEU A 181 -13.88 -5.28 3.70
C LEU A 181 -14.97 -6.31 3.32
N THR A 182 -14.82 -7.04 2.22
CA THR A 182 -15.81 -8.03 1.75
C THR A 182 -16.18 -9.11 2.77
N PRO A 183 -15.22 -9.82 3.43
CA PRO A 183 -15.56 -10.87 4.39
C PRO A 183 -16.23 -10.34 5.65
N VAL A 184 -15.87 -9.13 6.08
CA VAL A 184 -16.44 -8.47 7.27
C VAL A 184 -17.90 -8.07 7.03
N LEU A 185 -18.22 -7.63 5.81
CA LEU A 185 -19.59 -7.42 5.38
C LEU A 185 -20.35 -8.76 5.30
N LEU A 186 -19.71 -9.84 4.81
CA LEU A 186 -20.31 -11.17 4.72
C LEU A 186 -20.70 -11.76 6.08
N THR A 187 -19.87 -11.60 7.11
CA THR A 187 -20.18 -12.08 8.47
C THR A 187 -21.23 -11.24 9.19
N SER A 188 -21.41 -9.98 8.79
CA SER A 188 -22.44 -9.11 9.38
C SER A 188 -23.84 -9.39 8.81
N PHE A 189 -23.94 -10.05 7.65
CA PHE A 189 -25.22 -10.42 7.02
C PHE A 189 -25.56 -11.91 7.11
N GLY A 190 -24.62 -12.75 7.56
CA GLY A 190 -24.88 -14.16 7.87
C GLY A 190 -25.44 -14.27 9.29
N GLY A 191 -26.77 -14.31 9.42
CA GLY A 191 -27.44 -14.62 10.68
C GLY A 191 -26.91 -15.92 11.31
N ASP A 192 -27.06 -16.01 12.64
CA ASP A 192 -26.55 -17.12 13.46
C ASP A 192 -26.70 -18.48 12.76
N PRO A 193 -25.73 -19.40 12.88
CA PRO A 193 -25.97 -20.81 12.65
C PRO A 193 -26.90 -21.33 13.76
N VAL A 194 -28.15 -20.89 13.74
CA VAL A 194 -29.24 -21.49 14.48
C VAL A 194 -29.26 -22.93 14.02
N THR A 195 -28.95 -23.81 14.97
CA THR A 195 -29.29 -25.22 15.00
C THR A 195 -30.38 -25.54 13.98
N VAL A 196 -29.99 -26.23 12.91
CA VAL A 196 -30.89 -26.81 11.92
C VAL A 196 -31.70 -27.87 12.63
N ASN A 197 -32.72 -27.44 13.36
CA ASN A 197 -33.85 -28.29 13.69
C ASN A 197 -34.87 -28.03 12.59
N SER A 198 -35.02 -29.06 11.76
CA SER A 198 -35.79 -29.11 10.54
C SER A 198 -37.25 -28.73 10.74
N ALA A 199 -37.64 -27.52 10.33
CA ALA A 199 -39.02 -27.22 9.93
C ALA A 199 -39.08 -25.95 9.07
N VAL A 200 -38.78 -26.13 7.78
CA VAL A 200 -39.53 -25.62 6.61
C VAL A 200 -40.03 -24.15 6.63
N VAL A 201 -39.64 -23.42 5.56
CA VAL A 201 -40.05 -22.07 5.09
C VAL A 201 -39.18 -20.91 5.61
N GLY A 202 -38.31 -20.24 4.83
CA GLY A 202 -38.05 -20.29 3.40
C GLY A 202 -36.70 -19.65 3.07
N ALA A 203 -35.83 -20.42 2.42
CA ALA A 203 -34.45 -20.06 2.08
C ALA A 203 -34.32 -19.16 0.83
N ASN A 204 -35.38 -18.43 0.44
CA ASN A 204 -35.44 -17.59 -0.77
C ASN A 204 -35.45 -16.09 -0.45
N GLY A 205 -34.87 -15.68 0.68
CA GLY A 205 -34.71 -14.27 0.99
C GLY A 205 -33.69 -13.62 0.03
N PRO A 206 -33.99 -12.49 -0.63
CA PRO A 206 -33.09 -11.82 -1.59
C PRO A 206 -31.75 -11.40 -0.98
N GLY A 207 -31.61 -11.43 0.35
CA GLY A 207 -30.40 -11.06 1.08
C GLY A 207 -29.16 -11.85 0.67
N LEU A 208 -29.22 -13.19 0.67
CA LEU A 208 -28.05 -14.05 0.44
C LEU A 208 -27.56 -13.97 -1.02
N PHE A 209 -28.50 -13.91 -1.97
CA PHE A 209 -28.17 -13.70 -3.39
C PHE A 209 -27.51 -12.34 -3.61
N MET A 210 -28.03 -11.26 -3.00
CA MET A 210 -27.44 -9.93 -3.11
C MET A 210 -26.07 -9.84 -2.45
N THR A 211 -25.81 -10.58 -1.36
CA THR A 211 -24.48 -10.62 -0.74
C THR A 211 -23.47 -11.35 -1.63
N VAL A 212 -23.86 -12.47 -2.23
CA VAL A 212 -23.00 -13.22 -3.16
C VAL A 212 -22.70 -12.40 -4.42
N VAL A 213 -23.71 -11.73 -5.00
CA VAL A 213 -23.54 -10.87 -6.18
C VAL A 213 -22.65 -9.66 -5.84
N ALA A 214 -22.87 -8.99 -4.71
CA ALA A 214 -22.04 -7.87 -4.29
C ALA A 214 -20.57 -8.29 -4.10
N SER A 215 -20.35 -9.41 -3.42
CA SER A 215 -19.00 -9.98 -3.20
C SER A 215 -18.30 -10.34 -4.51
N ALA A 216 -19.03 -10.94 -5.46
CA ALA A 216 -18.52 -11.30 -6.78
C ALA A 216 -18.16 -10.05 -7.62
N VAL A 217 -19.00 -9.01 -7.57
CA VAL A 217 -18.73 -7.74 -8.29
C VAL A 217 -17.53 -7.02 -7.68
N THR A 218 -17.41 -6.95 -6.35
CA THR A 218 -16.25 -6.34 -5.68
C THR A 218 -14.96 -7.11 -5.98
N ALA A 219 -15.01 -8.45 -6.00
CA ALA A 219 -13.89 -9.29 -6.40
C ALA A 219 -13.50 -9.07 -7.87
N ALA A 220 -14.48 -9.05 -8.79
CA ALA A 220 -14.24 -8.82 -10.21
C ALA A 220 -13.65 -7.43 -10.49
N ALA A 221 -14.18 -6.38 -9.83
CA ALA A 221 -13.65 -5.02 -9.95
C ALA A 221 -12.21 -4.92 -9.41
N SER A 222 -11.90 -5.63 -8.33
CA SER A 222 -10.54 -5.68 -7.76
C SER A 222 -9.56 -6.38 -8.70
N ILE A 223 -9.97 -7.50 -9.32
CA ILE A 223 -9.16 -8.24 -10.31
C ILE A 223 -8.94 -7.37 -11.56
N ALA A 224 -9.97 -6.69 -12.06
CA ALA A 224 -9.88 -5.81 -13.21
C ALA A 224 -8.94 -4.61 -12.95
N ALA A 225 -9.01 -4.01 -11.75
CA ALA A 225 -8.13 -2.91 -11.35
C ALA A 225 -6.66 -3.35 -11.25
N ILE A 226 -6.39 -4.53 -10.70
CA ILE A 226 -5.05 -5.12 -10.64
C ILE A 226 -4.54 -5.44 -12.05
N GLY A 227 -5.36 -6.08 -12.90
CA GLY A 227 -5.01 -6.40 -14.28
C GLY A 227 -4.68 -5.15 -15.10
N TRP A 228 -5.46 -4.08 -14.96
CA TRP A 228 -5.21 -2.81 -15.62
C TRP A 228 -3.91 -2.14 -15.16
N ALA A 229 -3.63 -2.18 -13.85
CA ALA A 229 -2.40 -1.64 -13.30
C ALA A 229 -1.15 -2.38 -13.83
N LEU A 230 -1.23 -3.70 -13.95
CA LEU A 230 -0.16 -4.52 -14.52
C LEU A 230 0.03 -4.28 -16.03
N LEU A 231 -1.06 -4.17 -16.79
CA LEU A 231 -1.02 -3.82 -18.22
C LEU A 231 -0.43 -2.42 -18.45
N ALA A 232 -0.80 -1.45 -17.63
CA ALA A 232 -0.25 -0.09 -17.70
C ALA A 232 1.25 -0.05 -17.36
N GLN A 233 1.72 -0.88 -16.41
CA GLN A 233 3.15 -1.04 -16.14
C GLN A 233 3.88 -1.65 -17.33
N ARG A 234 3.30 -2.67 -17.98
CA ARG A 234 3.91 -3.36 -19.12
C ARG A 234 4.02 -2.43 -20.34
N ARG A 235 3.00 -1.61 -20.63
CA ARG A 235 3.02 -0.63 -21.72
C ARG A 235 4.12 0.43 -21.54
N ARG A 236 4.38 0.87 -20.29
CA ARG A 236 5.44 1.85 -19.99
C ARG A 236 6.84 1.25 -19.90
N ALA A 237 6.97 -0.07 -19.80
CA ALA A 237 8.25 -0.75 -19.87
C ALA A 237 8.69 -0.97 -21.33
N ASN A 238 7.72 -0.96 -22.26
CA ASN A 238 7.92 -1.20 -23.69
C ASN A 238 7.87 0.09 -24.54
N ALA A 239 7.59 1.23 -23.92
CA ALA A 239 7.63 2.57 -24.53
C ALA A 239 8.83 3.32 -23.96
#